data_AF-A0A2E7CRB1-F1
#
_entry.id   AF-A0A2E7CRB1-F1
#
_cell.length_a   1.000
_cell.length_b   1.000
_cell.length_c   1.000
_cell.angle_alpha   90.00
_cell.angle_beta   90.00
_cell.angle_gamma   90.00
#
_symmetry.space_group_name_H-M   'P 1'
#
loop_
_entity.id
_entity.type
_entity.pdbx_description
1 polymer ?
#
loop_
_entity_poly.entity_id
_entity_poly.type
_entity_poly.pdbx_seq_one_letter_code
_entity_poly.pdbx_strand_id
1 'polypeptide(L)'
;MKKFRLKFHFLFNFMKKKIALIGNMNNNFFSIARYLRDRSYQADLFLIDELDHFLPDSDTYNDDYKEFTFELIHDSYSFNNTISKVKEQLSGYDYIIGTSKVPAVLSENKIKLNMFIPHGQDVFSYPFYEGGHKILFNILSFINNDKLIHKIFWKLGIKKFISLYDSFLLSKNQTKGLKSTEVIISNNAGHIFKSSIQKIGFKNKLLTNRLPIIYTDQYSSKSFYSFQKTNKYFNVLSELKNEKTMLLFHHSRH
;
A
#
# COMPACT_ATOMS: atom_id res chain seq x y z
N MET A 1 8.28 48.53 -22.59
CA MET A 1 8.76 47.37 -21.78
C MET A 1 7.69 46.81 -20.82
N LYS A 2 6.52 46.35 -21.29
CA LYS A 2 5.47 45.73 -20.43
C LYS A 2 4.77 44.49 -21.05
N LYS A 3 5.30 43.92 -22.14
CA LYS A 3 4.67 42.79 -22.86
C LYS A 3 5.35 41.43 -22.70
N PHE A 4 6.42 41.31 -21.90
CA PHE A 4 7.21 40.08 -21.79
C PHE A 4 7.03 39.29 -20.48
N ARG A 5 6.23 39.78 -19.51
CA ARG A 5 6.11 39.14 -18.19
C ARG A 5 4.88 38.23 -18.01
N LEU A 6 3.96 38.18 -18.98
CA LEU A 6 2.73 37.39 -18.88
C LEU A 6 2.78 35.98 -19.51
N LYS A 7 3.86 35.61 -20.22
CA LYS A 7 3.98 34.26 -20.82
C LYS A 7 4.66 33.22 -19.92
N PHE A 8 5.25 33.60 -18.79
CA PHE A 8 5.95 32.64 -17.92
C PHE A 8 5.06 31.95 -16.88
N HIS A 9 3.87 32.48 -16.59
CA HIS A 9 2.93 31.83 -15.65
C HIS A 9 1.98 30.86 -16.34
N PHE A 10 1.76 31.01 -17.66
CA PHE A 10 0.85 30.15 -18.43
C PHE A 10 1.49 28.83 -18.90
N LEU A 11 2.81 28.67 -18.72
CA LEU A 11 3.58 27.47 -19.11
C LEU A 11 3.94 26.56 -17.93
N PHE A 12 3.61 26.95 -16.68
CA PHE A 12 3.86 26.14 -15.48
C PHE A 12 2.66 25.29 -15.04
N ASN A 13 1.62 25.21 -15.88
CA ASN A 13 0.48 24.31 -15.70
C ASN A 13 0.67 23.00 -16.50
N PHE A 14 1.91 22.49 -16.58
CA PHE A 14 2.05 21.04 -16.71
C PHE A 14 1.48 20.46 -15.41
N MET A 15 0.22 20.02 -15.48
CA MET A 15 -0.47 19.38 -14.36
C MET A 15 0.47 18.30 -13.82
N LYS A 16 1.06 18.56 -12.64
CA LYS A 16 1.88 17.59 -11.94
C LYS A 16 1.07 16.31 -11.84
N LYS A 17 1.61 15.20 -12.33
CA LYS A 17 0.92 13.92 -12.25
C LYS A 17 0.59 13.62 -10.79
N LYS A 18 -0.68 13.29 -10.54
CA LYS A 18 -1.19 12.94 -9.21
C LYS A 18 -1.05 11.43 -9.02
N ILE A 19 -0.36 11.04 -7.97
CA ILE A 19 -0.03 9.64 -7.66
C ILE A 19 -0.62 9.29 -6.29
N ALA A 20 -1.52 8.32 -6.25
CA ALA A 20 -2.00 7.73 -5.01
C ALA A 20 -1.13 6.51 -4.69
N LEU A 21 -0.54 6.51 -3.50
CA LEU A 21 0.12 5.37 -2.89
C LEU A 21 -0.85 4.79 -1.86
N ILE A 22 -1.20 3.51 -1.95
CA ILE A 22 -2.18 2.90 -1.05
C ILE A 22 -1.53 1.74 -0.28
N GLY A 23 -1.63 1.82 1.04
CA GLY A 23 -0.95 0.97 2.02
C GLY A 23 0.45 1.49 2.36
N ASN A 24 0.94 1.18 3.55
CA ASN A 24 2.26 1.58 4.04
C ASN A 24 3.03 0.45 4.74
N MET A 25 2.75 -0.80 4.36
CA MET A 25 3.43 -1.97 4.90
C MET A 25 4.97 -1.82 4.85
N ASN A 26 5.60 -1.90 6.03
CA ASN A 26 7.03 -1.62 6.29
C ASN A 26 7.52 -0.21 5.91
N ASN A 27 6.68 0.82 5.98
CA ASN A 27 7.04 2.22 5.69
C ASN A 27 7.57 2.48 4.27
N ASN A 28 7.37 1.53 3.35
CA ASN A 28 7.90 1.64 2.00
C ASN A 28 7.26 2.79 1.22
N PHE A 29 5.94 2.94 1.34
CA PHE A 29 5.19 3.87 0.51
C PHE A 29 5.28 5.30 1.04
N PHE A 30 5.44 5.48 2.35
CA PHE A 30 5.78 6.77 2.93
C PHE A 30 7.12 7.31 2.39
N SER A 31 8.14 6.46 2.32
CA SER A 31 9.42 6.85 1.73
C SER A 31 9.34 7.13 0.23
N ILE A 32 8.53 6.36 -0.51
CA ILE A 32 8.24 6.64 -1.93
C ILE A 32 7.50 7.98 -2.10
N ALA A 33 6.51 8.28 -1.26
CA ALA A 33 5.74 9.52 -1.33
C ALA A 33 6.67 10.73 -1.21
N ARG A 34 7.54 10.76 -0.19
CA ARG A 34 8.53 11.83 -0.01
C ARG A 34 9.45 11.99 -1.21
N TYR A 35 10.04 10.88 -1.67
CA TYR A 35 10.90 10.86 -2.85
C TYR A 35 10.23 11.44 -4.11
N LEU A 36 8.95 11.12 -4.33
CA LEU A 36 8.17 11.63 -5.46
C LEU A 36 7.85 13.12 -5.30
N ARG A 37 7.50 13.57 -4.09
CA ARG A 37 7.21 14.98 -3.79
C ARG A 37 8.42 15.88 -4.01
N ASP A 38 9.62 15.44 -3.62
CA ASP A 38 10.86 16.18 -3.90
C ASP A 38 11.14 16.33 -5.40
N ARG A 39 10.66 15.36 -6.19
CA ARG A 39 10.69 15.41 -7.66
C ARG A 39 9.52 16.18 -8.25
N SER A 40 8.86 16.98 -7.42
CA SER A 40 7.75 17.83 -7.80
C SER A 40 6.51 17.06 -8.30
N TYR A 41 6.36 15.77 -8.03
CA TYR A 41 5.08 15.07 -8.23
C TYR A 41 4.11 15.39 -7.09
N GLN A 42 2.81 15.34 -7.38
CA GLN A 42 1.80 15.32 -6.31
C GLN A 42 1.60 13.85 -5.92
N ALA A 43 2.26 13.42 -4.85
CA ALA A 43 2.12 12.09 -4.31
C ALA A 43 1.48 12.15 -2.92
N ASP A 44 0.40 11.39 -2.77
CA ASP A 44 -0.41 11.30 -1.58
C ASP A 44 -0.47 9.82 -1.13
N LEU A 45 -0.36 9.59 0.17
CA LEU A 45 -0.36 8.29 0.83
C LEU A 45 -1.73 8.03 1.46
N PHE A 46 -2.35 6.92 1.11
CA PHE A 46 -3.58 6.43 1.70
C PHE A 46 -3.29 5.21 2.56
N LEU A 47 -3.55 5.31 3.86
CA LEU A 47 -3.41 4.22 4.81
C LEU A 47 -4.65 3.33 4.76
N ILE A 48 -4.45 2.02 4.90
CA ILE A 48 -5.54 1.03 4.94
C ILE A 48 -5.22 -0.04 5.99
N ASP A 49 -5.86 0.07 7.16
CA ASP A 49 -5.71 -0.87 8.28
C ASP A 49 -4.23 -1.09 8.69
N GLU A 50 -3.42 -0.03 8.69
CA GLU A 50 -2.01 -0.12 9.03
C GLU A 50 -1.79 -0.29 10.54
N LEU A 51 -0.77 -1.06 10.91
CA LEU A 51 -0.32 -1.16 12.30
C LEU A 51 0.41 0.13 12.70
N ASP A 52 0.35 0.50 13.98
CA ASP A 52 0.95 1.75 14.50
C ASP A 52 2.40 1.97 14.03
N HIS A 53 3.24 0.93 14.07
CA HIS A 53 4.65 1.03 13.68
C HIS A 53 4.89 1.16 12.16
N PHE A 54 3.84 1.03 11.35
CA PHE A 54 3.83 1.36 9.91
C PHE A 54 3.16 2.70 9.61
N LEU A 55 2.79 3.47 10.63
CA LEU A 55 2.30 4.82 10.41
C LEU A 55 3.50 5.75 10.12
N PRO A 56 3.32 6.79 9.27
CA PRO A 56 4.38 7.74 8.98
C PRO A 56 5.02 8.41 10.20
N ASP A 57 4.26 8.61 11.28
CA ASP A 57 4.74 9.19 12.54
C ASP A 57 5.82 8.34 13.23
N SER A 58 5.86 7.05 12.92
CA SER A 58 6.86 6.10 13.41
C SER A 58 8.16 6.14 12.61
N ASP A 59 8.20 6.83 11.46
CA ASP A 59 9.35 6.87 10.54
C ASP A 59 9.71 8.29 10.07
N THR A 60 9.34 9.31 10.87
CA THR A 60 9.67 10.72 10.61
C THR A 60 9.95 11.47 11.91
N TYR A 61 10.50 12.68 11.79
CA TYR A 61 10.84 13.56 12.91
C TYR A 61 10.08 14.89 12.87
N ASN A 62 9.10 15.02 11.97
CA ASN A 62 8.26 16.20 11.81
C ASN A 62 6.84 15.83 11.36
N ASP A 63 5.93 16.81 11.36
CA ASP A 63 4.51 16.61 11.07
C ASP A 63 4.11 16.85 9.61
N ASP A 64 5.07 17.16 8.73
CA ASP A 64 4.82 17.49 7.32
C ASP A 64 4.10 16.35 6.56
N TYR A 65 4.23 15.11 7.04
CA TYR A 65 3.54 13.94 6.48
C TYR A 65 2.01 14.07 6.51
N LYS A 66 1.45 14.82 7.47
CA LYS A 66 0.00 15.01 7.64
C LYS A 66 -0.62 15.73 6.45
N GLU A 67 0.15 16.49 5.68
CA GLU A 67 -0.33 17.20 4.50
C GLU A 67 -0.64 16.28 3.30
N PHE A 68 -0.07 15.08 3.29
CA PHE A 68 -0.17 14.14 2.18
C PHE A 68 -0.48 12.71 2.62
N THR A 69 -0.89 12.51 3.86
CA THR A 69 -1.29 11.21 4.39
C THR A 69 -2.77 11.25 4.76
N PHE A 70 -3.53 10.30 4.25
CA PHE A 70 -4.97 10.21 4.40
C PHE A 70 -5.36 8.79 4.78
N GLU A 71 -6.50 8.62 5.44
CA GLU A 71 -7.12 7.29 5.57
C GLU A 71 -7.96 6.97 4.34
N LEU A 72 -7.79 5.75 3.82
CA LEU A 72 -8.70 5.24 2.81
C LEU A 72 -9.97 4.74 3.50
N ILE A 73 -11.12 5.32 3.15
CA ILE A 73 -12.39 4.92 3.75
C ILE A 73 -12.86 3.62 3.11
N HIS A 74 -12.44 2.50 3.69
CA HIS A 74 -12.78 1.15 3.28
C HIS A 74 -13.36 0.37 4.47
N ASP A 75 -14.47 -0.34 4.25
CA ASP A 75 -15.09 -1.18 5.27
C ASP A 75 -14.60 -2.60 5.03
N SER A 76 -13.61 -2.99 5.83
CA SER A 76 -13.01 -4.32 5.78
C SER A 76 -14.02 -5.45 6.05
N TYR A 77 -15.21 -5.14 6.58
CA TYR A 77 -16.30 -6.08 6.84
C TYR A 77 -17.47 -5.96 5.85
N SER A 78 -17.50 -4.91 5.01
CA SER A 78 -18.59 -4.69 4.06
C SER A 78 -18.13 -4.05 2.75
N PHE A 79 -17.65 -4.93 1.89
CA PHE A 79 -17.37 -4.70 0.47
C PHE A 79 -18.33 -3.67 -0.20
N ASN A 80 -19.65 -3.92 -0.21
CA ASN A 80 -20.59 -3.08 -0.97
C ASN A 80 -20.75 -1.60 -0.55
N ASN A 81 -20.56 -1.23 0.72
CA ASN A 81 -20.94 0.12 1.19
C ASN A 81 -19.85 1.17 1.00
N THR A 82 -18.61 0.74 0.78
CA THR A 82 -17.48 1.66 0.58
C THR A 82 -17.16 1.96 -0.86
N ILE A 83 -17.94 1.41 -1.79
CA ILE A 83 -17.61 1.53 -3.21
C ILE A 83 -17.59 2.98 -3.70
N SER A 84 -18.57 3.79 -3.26
CA SER A 84 -18.65 5.19 -3.66
C SER A 84 -17.50 6.02 -3.07
N LYS A 85 -17.14 5.79 -1.81
CA LYS A 85 -16.15 6.59 -1.09
C LYS A 85 -14.73 6.36 -1.60
N VAL A 86 -14.34 5.09 -1.80
CA VAL A 86 -13.01 4.77 -2.36
C VAL A 86 -12.86 5.37 -3.76
N LYS A 87 -13.90 5.26 -4.61
CA LYS A 87 -13.90 5.90 -5.93
C LYS A 87 -13.77 7.41 -5.85
N GLU A 88 -14.53 8.05 -4.97
CA GLU A 88 -14.49 9.49 -4.78
C GLU A 88 -13.09 9.95 -4.37
N GLN A 89 -12.53 9.33 -3.32
CA GLN A 89 -11.18 9.65 -2.82
C GLN A 89 -10.09 9.47 -3.89
N LEU A 90 -10.23 8.49 -4.78
CA LEU A 90 -9.22 8.16 -5.79
C LEU A 90 -9.48 8.77 -7.18
N SER A 91 -10.63 9.41 -7.41
CA SER A 91 -11.06 9.89 -8.74
C SER A 91 -10.13 10.92 -9.39
N GLY A 92 -9.38 11.67 -8.58
CA GLY A 92 -8.48 12.74 -9.04
C GLY A 92 -7.06 12.29 -9.38
N TYR A 93 -6.71 11.01 -9.24
CA TYR A 93 -5.35 10.52 -9.42
C TYR A 93 -5.11 9.97 -10.83
N ASP A 94 -3.96 10.30 -11.41
CA ASP A 94 -3.52 9.77 -12.70
C ASP A 94 -2.97 8.34 -12.57
N TYR A 95 -2.31 8.06 -11.45
CA TYR A 95 -1.65 6.79 -11.17
C TYR A 95 -1.95 6.30 -9.77
N ILE A 96 -2.19 5.00 -9.64
CA ILE A 96 -2.40 4.32 -8.37
C ILE A 96 -1.36 3.23 -8.20
N ILE A 97 -0.65 3.29 -7.08
CA ILE A 97 0.37 2.33 -6.66
C ILE A 97 -0.11 1.69 -5.37
N GLY A 98 -0.08 0.37 -5.28
CA GLY A 98 -0.66 -0.39 -4.17
C GLY A 98 0.25 -1.48 -3.63
N THR A 99 0.02 -1.87 -2.38
CA THR A 99 0.59 -3.05 -1.73
C THR A 99 -0.49 -3.84 -0.98
N SER A 100 -0.17 -5.00 -0.41
CA SER A 100 -1.08 -5.74 0.46
C SER A 100 -2.40 -6.14 -0.21
N LYS A 101 -3.53 -5.87 0.44
CA LYS A 101 -4.89 -6.20 -0.04
C LYS A 101 -5.46 -5.19 -1.03
N VAL A 102 -4.69 -4.15 -1.40
CA VAL A 102 -5.14 -3.09 -2.32
C VAL A 102 -5.66 -3.62 -3.67
N PRO A 103 -5.06 -4.66 -4.30
CA PRO A 103 -5.63 -5.23 -5.51
C PRO A 103 -7.07 -5.71 -5.32
N ALA A 104 -7.40 -6.32 -4.19
CA ALA A 104 -8.76 -6.74 -3.88
C ALA A 104 -9.71 -5.53 -3.77
N VAL A 105 -9.34 -4.54 -2.96
CA VAL A 105 -10.14 -3.32 -2.74
C VAL A 105 -10.42 -2.61 -4.07
N LEU A 106 -9.40 -2.37 -4.89
CA LEU A 106 -9.58 -1.66 -6.16
C LEU A 106 -10.36 -2.48 -7.19
N SER A 107 -10.15 -3.80 -7.25
CA SER A 107 -10.84 -4.66 -8.21
C SER A 107 -12.34 -4.76 -7.98
N GLU A 108 -12.73 -4.78 -6.71
CA GLU A 108 -14.11 -4.70 -6.27
C GLU A 108 -14.73 -3.35 -6.67
N ASN A 109 -13.97 -2.28 -6.45
CA ASN A 109 -14.33 -0.92 -6.82
C ASN A 109 -14.25 -0.63 -8.32
N LYS A 110 -13.84 -1.58 -9.17
CA LYS A 110 -13.61 -1.35 -10.61
C LYS A 110 -12.63 -0.18 -10.86
N ILE A 111 -11.68 0.03 -9.95
CA ILE A 111 -10.60 1.01 -10.08
C ILE A 111 -9.37 0.28 -10.61
N LYS A 112 -8.65 0.91 -11.53
CA LYS A 112 -7.43 0.34 -12.12
C LYS A 112 -6.26 0.54 -11.16
N LEU A 113 -5.50 -0.53 -10.92
CA LEU A 113 -4.21 -0.46 -10.24
C LEU A 113 -3.09 -0.36 -11.30
N ASN A 114 -2.31 0.72 -11.30
CA ASN A 114 -1.23 0.86 -12.28
C ASN A 114 -0.02 0.02 -11.89
N MET A 115 0.38 0.12 -10.64
CA MET A 115 1.58 -0.56 -10.14
C MET A 115 1.29 -1.26 -8.83
N PHE A 116 1.75 -2.50 -8.71
CA PHE A 116 1.67 -3.26 -7.48
C PHE A 116 3.07 -3.63 -6.98
N ILE A 117 3.33 -3.33 -5.70
CA ILE A 117 4.56 -3.67 -5.02
C ILE A 117 4.19 -4.66 -3.90
N PRO A 118 4.35 -5.98 -4.12
CA PRO A 118 3.95 -6.99 -3.16
C PRO A 118 4.87 -6.98 -1.94
N HIS A 119 4.29 -7.26 -0.79
CA HIS A 119 4.99 -7.50 0.45
C HIS A 119 4.48 -8.78 1.13
N GLY A 120 5.37 -9.70 1.47
CA GLY A 120 4.97 -10.94 2.16
C GLY A 120 3.89 -11.71 1.39
N GLN A 121 2.77 -11.98 2.06
CA GLN A 121 1.70 -12.93 1.65
C GLN A 121 0.87 -12.53 0.42
N ASP A 122 1.04 -11.31 -0.08
CA ASP A 122 0.23 -10.65 -1.09
C ASP A 122 -0.06 -11.44 -2.37
N VAL A 123 0.92 -12.22 -2.81
CA VAL A 123 0.85 -12.96 -4.08
C VAL A 123 0.81 -14.47 -3.89
N PHE A 124 1.18 -14.99 -2.71
CA PHE A 124 1.28 -16.43 -2.48
C PHE A 124 0.29 -16.99 -1.47
N SER A 125 -0.45 -16.14 -0.76
CA SER A 125 -1.53 -16.56 0.14
C SER A 125 -2.84 -15.89 -0.20
N TYR A 126 -2.91 -14.55 -0.18
CA TYR A 126 -4.18 -13.83 -0.40
C TYR A 126 -4.90 -14.22 -1.70
N PRO A 127 -4.23 -14.43 -2.84
CA PRO A 127 -4.92 -14.80 -4.08
C PRO A 127 -5.51 -16.22 -4.07
N PHE A 128 -5.13 -17.08 -3.12
CA PHE A 128 -5.48 -18.50 -3.12
C PHE A 128 -6.36 -18.87 -1.93
N TYR A 129 -7.66 -18.96 -2.16
CA TYR A 129 -8.58 -19.46 -1.14
C TYR A 129 -8.40 -20.97 -0.92
N GLU A 130 -8.07 -21.35 0.31
CA GLU A 130 -7.80 -22.74 0.73
C GLU A 130 -8.99 -23.40 1.44
N GLY A 131 -10.06 -22.66 1.74
CA GLY A 131 -11.23 -23.21 2.41
C GLY A 131 -12.15 -24.04 1.52
N GLY A 132 -13.12 -24.71 2.16
CA GLY A 132 -14.16 -25.49 1.50
C GLY A 132 -15.24 -24.61 0.84
N HIS A 133 -16.25 -25.26 0.23
CA HIS A 133 -17.47 -24.60 -0.29
C HIS A 133 -17.27 -23.58 -1.42
N LYS A 134 -16.17 -23.66 -2.17
CA LYS A 134 -15.86 -22.77 -3.32
C LYS A 134 -17.02 -22.61 -4.30
N ILE A 135 -17.73 -23.70 -4.62
CA ILE A 135 -18.86 -23.68 -5.56
C ILE A 135 -20.01 -22.84 -4.99
N LEU A 136 -20.39 -23.09 -3.74
CA LEU A 136 -21.44 -22.33 -3.05
C LEU A 136 -21.08 -20.84 -2.98
N PHE A 137 -19.85 -20.50 -2.58
CA PHE A 137 -19.45 -19.10 -2.48
C PHE A 137 -19.34 -18.39 -3.82
N ASN A 138 -18.96 -19.10 -4.89
CA ASN A 138 -19.06 -18.57 -6.24
C ASN A 138 -20.51 -18.19 -6.56
N ILE A 139 -21.48 -19.07 -6.32
CA ILE A 139 -22.91 -18.81 -6.53
C ILE A 139 -23.36 -17.60 -5.71
N LEU A 140 -23.04 -17.57 -4.41
CA LEU A 140 -23.42 -16.47 -3.51
C LEU A 140 -22.83 -15.13 -3.96
N SER A 141 -21.59 -15.11 -4.44
CA SER A 141 -20.95 -13.88 -4.92
C SER A 141 -21.61 -13.24 -6.14
N PHE A 142 -22.50 -13.95 -6.86
CA PHE A 142 -23.30 -13.37 -7.95
C PHE A 142 -24.52 -12.58 -7.43
N ILE A 143 -24.97 -12.82 -6.21
CA ILE A 143 -26.10 -12.10 -5.59
C ILE A 143 -25.72 -10.63 -5.33
N ASN A 144 -24.41 -10.31 -5.32
CA ASN A 144 -23.85 -8.96 -5.16
C ASN A 144 -24.42 -8.22 -3.94
N ASN A 145 -24.74 -8.96 -2.87
CA ASN A 145 -25.32 -8.43 -1.64
C ASN A 145 -24.70 -9.11 -0.42
N ASP A 146 -23.41 -8.83 -0.19
CA ASP A 146 -22.62 -9.47 0.87
C ASP A 146 -23.22 -9.22 2.25
N LYS A 147 -23.83 -8.05 2.48
CA LYS A 147 -24.57 -7.75 3.72
C LYS A 147 -25.74 -8.70 3.97
N LEU A 148 -26.50 -9.04 2.93
CA LEU A 148 -27.59 -10.00 3.04
C LEU A 148 -27.05 -11.40 3.35
N ILE A 149 -25.97 -11.80 2.68
CA ILE A 149 -25.31 -13.10 2.91
C ILE A 149 -24.80 -13.18 4.37
N HIS A 150 -24.13 -12.13 4.86
CA HIS A 150 -23.65 -12.05 6.24
C HIS A 150 -24.80 -12.11 7.23
N LYS A 151 -25.89 -11.36 6.97
CA LYS A 151 -27.11 -11.39 7.81
C LYS A 151 -27.75 -12.78 7.84
N ILE A 152 -27.77 -13.50 6.72
CA ILE A 152 -28.28 -14.87 6.65
C ILE A 152 -27.39 -15.81 7.48
N PHE A 153 -26.08 -15.81 7.25
CA PHE A 153 -25.16 -16.65 8.02
C PHE A 153 -25.19 -16.36 9.52
N TRP A 154 -25.29 -15.08 9.89
CA TRP A 154 -25.41 -14.67 11.29
C TRP A 154 -26.73 -15.16 11.92
N LYS A 155 -27.86 -15.01 11.22
CA LYS A 155 -29.17 -15.52 11.68
C LYS A 155 -29.21 -17.04 11.82
N LEU A 156 -28.49 -17.75 10.95
CA LEU A 156 -28.37 -19.21 11.02
C LEU A 156 -27.35 -19.68 12.09
N GLY A 157 -26.66 -18.76 12.77
CA GLY A 157 -25.65 -19.09 13.78
C GLY A 157 -24.33 -19.61 13.21
N ILE A 158 -24.10 -19.50 11.90
CA ILE A 158 -22.96 -20.12 11.20
C ILE A 158 -21.82 -19.10 11.01
N LYS A 159 -21.31 -18.53 12.11
CA LYS A 159 -20.28 -17.47 12.07
C LYS A 159 -19.01 -17.85 11.28
N LYS A 160 -18.61 -19.12 11.31
CA LYS A 160 -17.45 -19.63 10.55
C LYS A 160 -17.62 -19.43 9.04
N PHE A 161 -18.84 -19.49 8.52
CA PHE A 161 -19.10 -19.29 7.09
C PHE A 161 -18.90 -17.84 6.65
N ILE A 162 -19.09 -16.86 7.55
CA ILE A 162 -18.81 -15.45 7.26
C ILE A 162 -17.31 -15.29 6.98
N SER A 163 -16.45 -15.73 7.89
CA SER A 163 -14.99 -15.65 7.70
C SER A 163 -14.48 -16.42 6.48
N LEU A 164 -15.06 -17.60 6.19
CA LEU A 164 -14.72 -18.38 4.99
C LEU A 164 -15.17 -17.66 3.71
N TYR A 165 -16.35 -17.04 3.72
CA TYR A 165 -16.87 -16.26 2.59
C TYR A 165 -16.04 -14.98 2.37
N ASP A 166 -15.68 -14.26 3.42
CA ASP A 166 -14.80 -13.08 3.35
C ASP A 166 -13.42 -13.44 2.78
N SER A 167 -12.84 -14.55 3.25
CA SER A 167 -11.56 -15.06 2.74
C SER A 167 -11.66 -15.44 1.26
N PHE A 168 -12.79 -16.00 0.85
CA PHE A 168 -13.07 -16.31 -0.56
C PHE A 168 -13.20 -15.04 -1.41
N LEU A 169 -13.95 -14.03 -0.95
CA LEU A 169 -14.11 -12.76 -1.66
C LEU A 169 -12.78 -12.02 -1.79
N LEU A 170 -11.99 -11.97 -0.70
CA LEU A 170 -10.64 -11.42 -0.71
C LEU A 170 -9.79 -12.10 -1.78
N SER A 171 -9.75 -13.44 -1.81
CA SER A 171 -8.96 -14.19 -2.79
C SER A 171 -9.41 -13.96 -4.23
N LYS A 172 -10.73 -13.96 -4.46
CA LYS A 172 -11.33 -13.69 -5.77
C LYS A 172 -10.96 -12.30 -6.28
N ASN A 173 -11.16 -11.28 -5.44
CA ASN A 173 -10.90 -9.88 -5.80
C ASN A 173 -9.40 -9.59 -5.89
N GLN A 174 -8.58 -10.15 -5.00
CA GLN A 174 -7.12 -10.02 -5.06
C GLN A 174 -6.58 -10.58 -6.38
N THR A 175 -7.01 -11.80 -6.76
CA THR A 175 -6.63 -12.42 -8.03
C THR A 175 -7.06 -11.56 -9.23
N LYS A 176 -8.30 -11.08 -9.22
CA LYS A 176 -8.84 -10.22 -10.28
C LYS A 176 -8.07 -8.90 -10.38
N GLY A 177 -7.80 -8.26 -9.25
CA GLY A 177 -7.01 -7.02 -9.16
C GLY A 177 -5.60 -7.21 -9.72
N LEU A 178 -4.88 -8.22 -9.23
CA LEU A 178 -3.53 -8.54 -9.69
C LEU A 178 -3.46 -8.79 -11.19
N LYS A 179 -4.39 -9.59 -11.76
CA LYS A 179 -4.48 -9.82 -13.21
C LYS A 179 -4.64 -8.53 -14.02
N SER A 180 -5.34 -7.54 -13.46
CA SER A 180 -5.61 -6.26 -14.13
C SER A 180 -4.50 -5.20 -13.93
N THR A 181 -3.57 -5.43 -13.01
CA THR A 181 -2.46 -4.50 -12.73
C THR A 181 -1.52 -4.40 -13.92
N GLU A 182 -1.07 -3.19 -14.29
CA GLU A 182 -0.17 -3.01 -15.43
C GLU A 182 1.26 -3.51 -15.15
N VAL A 183 1.77 -3.19 -13.97
CA VAL A 183 3.14 -3.51 -13.55
C VAL A 183 3.17 -4.10 -12.15
N ILE A 184 3.87 -5.22 -11.97
CA ILE A 184 4.26 -5.71 -10.65
C ILE A 184 5.77 -5.48 -10.49
N ILE A 185 6.20 -4.85 -9.40
CA ILE A 185 7.63 -4.67 -9.06
C ILE A 185 7.95 -5.49 -7.81
N SER A 186 8.91 -6.41 -7.90
CA SER A 186 9.33 -7.24 -6.75
C SER A 186 10.86 -7.27 -6.60
N ASN A 187 11.34 -7.31 -5.35
CA ASN A 187 12.77 -7.36 -5.02
C ASN A 187 13.39 -8.74 -5.23
N ASN A 188 12.58 -9.79 -5.21
CA ASN A 188 13.04 -11.17 -5.28
C ASN A 188 11.96 -12.03 -5.91
N ALA A 189 12.13 -12.35 -7.19
CA ALA A 189 11.32 -13.33 -7.87
C ALA A 189 11.81 -14.75 -7.55
N GLY A 190 11.88 -15.09 -6.26
CA GLY A 190 12.15 -16.45 -5.80
C GLY A 190 11.13 -17.44 -6.39
N HIS A 191 11.43 -18.74 -6.34
CA HIS A 191 10.58 -19.76 -6.98
C HIS A 191 9.10 -19.69 -6.54
N ILE A 192 8.85 -19.44 -5.24
CA ILE A 192 7.50 -19.29 -4.69
C ILE A 192 6.78 -18.09 -5.32
N PHE A 193 7.46 -16.94 -5.42
CA PHE A 193 6.89 -15.74 -6.04
C PHE A 193 6.53 -15.98 -7.51
N LYS A 194 7.48 -16.50 -8.31
CA LYS A 194 7.28 -16.76 -9.74
C LYS A 194 6.15 -17.76 -9.99
N SER A 195 6.14 -18.88 -9.27
CA SER A 195 5.09 -19.89 -9.39
C SER A 195 3.72 -19.35 -8.99
N SER A 196 3.66 -18.48 -7.98
CA SER A 196 2.40 -17.85 -7.55
C SER A 196 1.88 -16.86 -8.59
N ILE A 197 2.74 -15.97 -9.12
CA ILE A 197 2.39 -15.04 -10.21
C ILE A 197 1.90 -15.81 -11.46
N GLN A 198 2.55 -16.93 -11.79
CA GLN A 198 2.13 -17.79 -12.89
C GLN A 198 0.75 -18.43 -12.61
N LYS A 199 0.52 -18.96 -11.41
CA LYS A 199 -0.78 -19.54 -10.99
C LYS A 199 -1.91 -18.50 -10.99
N ILE A 200 -1.61 -17.27 -10.57
CA ILE A 200 -2.53 -16.14 -10.69
C ILE A 200 -2.88 -15.89 -12.15
N GLY A 201 -1.99 -16.21 -13.11
CA GLY A 201 -2.21 -15.93 -14.52
C GLY A 201 -2.00 -14.45 -14.86
N PHE A 202 -1.09 -13.78 -14.14
CA PHE A 202 -0.64 -12.44 -14.48
C PHE A 202 0.15 -12.48 -15.80
N LYS A 203 -0.24 -11.62 -16.75
CA LYS A 203 0.36 -11.58 -18.10
C LYS A 203 1.03 -10.25 -18.44
N ASN A 204 0.93 -9.27 -17.56
CA ASN A 204 1.46 -7.93 -17.82
C ASN A 204 2.93 -7.83 -17.39
N LYS A 205 3.44 -6.62 -17.18
CA LYS A 205 4.87 -6.38 -16.98
C LYS A 205 5.30 -6.74 -15.57
N LEU A 206 6.22 -7.69 -15.44
CA LEU A 206 6.89 -8.01 -14.18
C LEU A 206 8.30 -7.41 -14.18
N LEU A 207 8.57 -6.51 -13.24
CA LEU A 207 9.88 -5.93 -13.02
C LEU A 207 10.53 -6.51 -11.77
N THR A 208 11.77 -6.94 -11.91
CA THR A 208 12.59 -7.34 -10.76
C THR A 208 13.52 -6.18 -10.42
N ASN A 209 13.24 -5.47 -9.34
CA ASN A 209 14.08 -4.37 -8.88
C ASN A 209 14.16 -4.38 -7.36
N ARG A 210 15.35 -4.14 -6.81
CA ARG A 210 15.55 -4.08 -5.37
C ARG A 210 14.90 -2.80 -4.85
N LEU A 211 13.85 -2.96 -4.06
CA LEU A 211 13.29 -1.92 -3.23
C LEU A 211 13.79 -2.19 -1.80
N PRO A 212 14.77 -1.41 -1.34
CA PRO A 212 14.49 -0.57 -0.18
C PRO A 212 14.69 0.89 -0.56
N ILE A 213 13.65 1.69 -0.42
CA ILE A 213 13.76 3.15 -0.55
C ILE A 213 13.90 3.67 0.88
N ILE A 214 15.13 3.64 1.40
CA ILE A 214 15.46 4.49 2.53
C ILE A 214 15.47 5.91 1.98
N TYR A 215 14.59 6.75 2.49
CA TYR A 215 14.58 8.16 2.14
C TYR A 215 15.73 8.86 2.88
N THR A 216 16.88 9.01 2.25
CA THR A 216 18.12 9.45 2.92
C THR A 216 18.08 10.88 3.44
N ASP A 217 17.32 11.75 2.79
CA ASP A 217 17.33 13.19 3.06
C ASP A 217 16.76 13.53 4.44
N GLN A 218 15.92 12.67 5.02
CA GLN A 218 15.49 12.85 6.41
C GLN A 218 16.64 12.69 7.42
N TYR A 219 17.63 11.86 7.14
CA TYR A 219 18.71 11.54 8.09
C TYR A 219 19.86 12.55 8.05
N SER A 220 19.83 13.49 7.11
CA SER A 220 20.70 14.67 7.07
C SER A 220 20.00 15.95 7.53
N SER A 221 18.73 15.86 7.95
CA SER A 221 17.90 17.01 8.32
C SER A 221 18.21 17.56 9.71
N LYS A 222 17.88 18.84 9.94
CA LYS A 222 17.95 19.47 11.27
C LYS A 222 17.05 18.78 12.31
N SER A 223 15.89 18.27 11.88
CA SER A 223 14.96 17.55 12.76
C SER A 223 15.56 16.24 13.26
N PHE A 224 16.27 15.49 12.40
CA PHE A 224 17.01 14.30 12.82
C PHE A 224 18.07 14.61 13.88
N TYR A 225 18.91 15.63 13.67
CA TYR A 225 19.91 16.02 14.68
C TYR A 225 19.30 16.50 16.00
N SER A 226 18.10 17.08 15.94
CA SER A 226 17.36 17.50 17.13
C SER A 226 16.82 16.28 17.89
N PHE A 227 16.19 15.35 17.18
CA PHE A 227 15.70 14.09 17.72
C PHE A 227 16.83 13.25 18.34
N GLN A 228 17.98 13.18 17.66
CA GLN A 228 19.16 12.46 18.12
C GLN A 228 19.56 12.86 19.55
N LYS A 229 19.53 14.16 19.87
CA LYS A 229 19.87 14.68 21.20
C LYS A 229 18.89 14.24 22.30
N THR A 230 17.65 13.96 21.93
CA THR A 230 16.61 13.52 22.87
C THR A 230 16.49 12.00 22.96
N ASN A 231 17.13 11.25 22.07
CA ASN A 231 17.01 9.80 22.04
C ASN A 231 17.83 9.16 23.16
N LYS A 232 17.17 8.42 24.06
CA LYS A 232 17.80 7.76 25.21
C LYS A 232 18.93 6.79 24.83
N TYR A 233 18.91 6.24 23.61
CA TYR A 233 19.93 5.33 23.12
C TYR A 233 21.11 6.04 22.47
N PHE A 234 21.00 7.35 22.17
CA PHE A 234 22.04 8.05 21.43
C PHE A 234 23.39 8.06 22.15
N ASN A 235 23.39 8.34 23.46
CA ASN A 235 24.63 8.33 24.25
C ASN A 235 25.25 6.94 24.29
N VAL A 236 24.44 5.90 24.55
CA VAL A 236 24.90 4.50 24.57
C VAL A 236 25.50 4.09 23.22
N LEU A 237 24.81 4.38 22.11
CA LEU A 237 25.30 4.06 20.78
C LEU A 237 26.55 4.86 20.40
N SER A 238 26.64 6.12 20.83
CA SER A 238 27.82 6.97 20.61
C SER A 238 29.03 6.47 21.38
N GLU A 239 28.84 6.10 22.65
CA GLU A 239 29.88 5.49 23.49
C GLU A 239 30.36 4.18 22.87
N LEU A 240 29.45 3.27 22.52
CA LEU A 240 29.80 2.02 21.85
C LEU A 240 30.56 2.27 20.55
N LYS A 241 30.16 3.26 19.75
CA LYS A 241 30.85 3.62 18.51
C LYS A 241 32.27 4.12 18.74
N ASN A 242 32.52 4.82 19.85
CA ASN A 242 33.85 5.30 20.19
C ASN A 242 34.72 4.19 20.80
N GLU A 243 34.14 3.24 21.52
CA GLU A 243 34.84 2.14 22.16
C GLU A 243 35.15 0.96 21.23
N LYS A 244 34.29 0.71 20.23
CA LYS A 244 34.35 -0.48 19.39
C LYS A 244 34.85 -0.14 18.00
N THR A 245 35.72 -0.98 17.46
CA THR A 245 36.21 -0.88 16.07
C THR A 245 35.09 -1.09 15.05
N MET A 246 34.04 -1.85 15.41
CA MET A 246 32.91 -2.16 14.54
C MET A 246 31.64 -2.40 15.35
N LEU A 247 30.55 -1.72 14.99
CA LEU A 247 29.19 -2.08 15.42
C LEU A 247 28.46 -2.73 14.26
N LEU A 248 27.92 -3.92 14.50
CA LEU A 248 27.03 -4.60 13.56
C LEU A 248 25.59 -4.39 14.02
N PHE A 249 24.82 -3.67 13.21
CA PHE A 249 23.37 -3.59 13.38
C PHE A 249 22.73 -4.71 12.55
N HIS A 250 21.95 -5.55 13.20
CA HIS A 250 21.16 -6.58 12.54
C HIS A 250 19.68 -6.20 12.60
N HIS A 251 19.10 -5.88 11.45
CA HIS A 251 17.67 -5.70 11.31
C HIS A 251 17.01 -7.07 11.07
N SER A 252 16.93 -7.91 12.10
CA SER A 252 16.04 -9.07 12.08
C SER A 252 14.64 -8.64 12.50
N ARG A 253 13.64 -9.00 11.68
CA ARG A 253 12.33 -9.34 12.24
C ARG A 253 12.51 -10.69 12.92
N HIS A 254 12.57 -10.70 14.26
CA HIS A 254 12.45 -11.92 15.05
C HIS A 254 10.98 -12.30 15.18
#